data_AF-A0A8H5ZP69-F1
#
_entry.id   AF-A0A8H5ZP69-F1
#
_cell.length_a   1.000
_cell.length_b   1.000
_cell.length_c   1.000
_cell.angle_alpha   90.00
_cell.angle_beta   90.00
_cell.angle_gamma   90.00
#
_symmetry.space_group_name_H-M   'P 1'
#
loop_
_entity.id
_entity.type
_entity.pdbx_description
1 polymer ?
#
loop_
_entity_poly.entity_id
_entity_poly.type
_entity_poly.pdbx_seq_one_letter_code
_entity_poly.pdbx_strand_id
1 'polypeptide(L)'
;MLKTSLQTPLRLTTTSFSSRSSLAKPVTTRVYLVTRSFQSSRTALLPQSQKKMEGYKKVGNREDAPPKHEMVYFPGLMSEKRSFGDFRTVLHTGLYSQIVAMEVPVNGEIGDEVHLVDQILLFTSGRGLATVAGKEQEVAAGDVVVVPAGTQHQFVTRGEQPLELITVYSPAEHLPSSVHKNKEEGDKAEEDGVDEAPGWALRGKEENEKEGLVRESGKY
;
A
#
# COMPACT_ATOMS: atom_id res chain seq x y z
N MET A 1 66.06 25.60 17.80
CA MET A 1 66.56 26.42 16.68
C MET A 1 65.45 27.36 16.24
N LEU A 2 65.45 28.59 16.75
CA LEU A 2 64.60 29.69 16.27
C LEU A 2 65.37 30.42 15.16
N LYS A 3 64.72 30.69 14.02
CA LYS A 3 65.04 31.85 13.17
C LYS A 3 63.76 32.51 12.68
N THR A 4 63.73 33.79 12.97
CA THR A 4 62.86 34.92 12.63
C THR A 4 62.90 35.30 11.14
N SER A 5 61.87 36.03 10.67
CA SER A 5 61.93 37.23 9.79
C SER A 5 60.58 37.40 9.05
N LEU A 6 59.68 38.29 9.48
CA LEU A 6 59.52 39.71 9.12
C LEU A 6 58.98 39.99 7.69
N GLN A 7 57.76 40.60 7.68
CA GLN A 7 57.14 41.63 6.81
C GLN A 7 57.65 41.80 5.36
N THR A 8 56.82 42.03 4.34
CA THR A 8 56.06 43.29 4.06
C THR A 8 55.18 43.09 2.80
N PRO A 9 54.03 43.79 2.61
CA PRO A 9 53.11 43.56 1.50
C PRO A 9 53.34 44.49 0.29
N LEU A 10 53.00 44.04 -0.91
CA LEU A 10 52.96 44.79 -2.17
C LEU A 10 51.93 44.09 -3.08
N ARG A 11 51.12 44.71 -3.94
CA ARG A 11 50.63 46.08 -4.16
C ARG A 11 49.56 45.87 -5.25
N LEU A 12 48.39 46.47 -5.13
CA LEU A 12 47.41 46.47 -6.22
C LEU A 12 47.98 47.23 -7.43
N THR A 13 47.99 46.58 -8.59
CA THR A 13 48.14 47.24 -9.88
C THR A 13 46.91 46.98 -10.72
N THR A 14 46.12 48.03 -10.88
CA THR A 14 45.08 48.20 -11.89
C THR A 14 45.71 48.21 -13.27
N THR A 15 45.34 47.26 -14.13
CA THR A 15 45.54 47.34 -15.57
C THR A 15 44.20 47.62 -16.24
N SER A 16 44.05 48.85 -16.74
CA SER A 16 43.01 49.25 -17.67
C SER A 16 43.31 48.64 -19.05
N PHE A 17 42.38 47.86 -19.60
CA PHE A 17 42.43 47.45 -21.00
C PHE A 17 41.31 48.14 -21.78
N SER A 18 41.73 48.93 -22.76
CA SER A 18 40.88 49.71 -23.66
C SER A 18 40.31 48.83 -24.78
N SER A 19 39.17 49.27 -25.28
CA SER A 19 38.22 48.65 -26.20
C SER A 19 38.78 48.07 -27.49
N ARG A 20 38.25 46.91 -27.89
CA ARG A 20 37.82 46.68 -29.26
C ARG A 20 36.43 46.05 -29.27
N SER A 21 35.51 46.74 -29.92
CA SER A 21 34.13 46.37 -30.16
C SER A 21 34.06 45.31 -31.26
N SER A 22 33.44 44.18 -30.94
CA SER A 22 32.79 43.33 -31.94
C SER A 22 31.36 43.09 -31.46
N LEU A 23 30.37 43.59 -32.21
CA LEU A 23 28.96 43.37 -31.93
C LEU A 23 28.62 41.87 -32.00
N ALA A 24 28.54 41.22 -30.85
CA ALA A 24 27.83 39.96 -30.72
C ALA A 24 26.33 40.30 -30.56
N LYS A 25 25.50 39.77 -31.46
CA LYS A 25 24.04 39.90 -31.39
C LYS A 25 23.53 39.20 -30.11
N PRO A 26 22.57 39.78 -29.37
CA PRO A 26 22.02 39.10 -28.19
C PRO A 26 21.25 37.85 -28.65
N VAL A 27 21.71 36.68 -28.21
CA VAL A 27 20.91 35.46 -28.25
C VAL A 27 19.95 35.51 -27.06
N THR A 28 18.74 35.98 -27.30
CA THR A 28 17.66 35.97 -26.32
C THR A 28 17.24 34.51 -26.09
N THR A 29 17.81 33.86 -25.08
CA THR A 29 17.31 32.56 -24.63
C THR A 29 15.99 32.80 -23.90
N ARG A 30 14.86 32.56 -24.58
CA ARG A 30 13.55 32.48 -23.93
C ARG A 30 13.56 31.27 -23.00
N VAL A 31 13.70 31.51 -21.71
CA VAL A 31 13.37 30.53 -20.68
C VAL A 31 11.84 30.42 -20.66
N TYR A 32 11.31 29.37 -21.27
CA TYR A 32 9.90 29.01 -21.10
C TYR A 32 9.77 28.33 -19.75
N LEU A 33 9.34 29.08 -18.73
CA LEU A 33 8.82 28.50 -17.51
C LEU A 33 7.49 27.84 -17.85
N VAL A 34 7.52 26.54 -18.15
CA VAL A 34 6.31 25.73 -18.24
C VAL A 34 5.89 25.41 -16.81
N THR A 35 5.07 26.29 -16.22
CA THR A 35 4.30 25.94 -15.03
C THR A 35 3.23 24.93 -15.46
N ARG A 36 3.56 23.64 -15.43
CA ARG A 36 2.53 22.60 -15.45
C ARG A 36 1.79 22.69 -14.12
N SER A 37 0.62 23.33 -14.14
CA SER A 37 -0.36 23.13 -13.09
C SER A 37 -0.77 21.66 -13.12
N PHE A 38 -0.26 20.86 -12.18
CA PHE A 38 -0.86 19.57 -11.86
C PHE A 38 -2.21 19.87 -11.20
N GLN A 39 -3.25 19.96 -12.01
CA GLN A 39 -4.61 19.84 -11.51
C GLN A 39 -4.78 18.39 -11.05
N SER A 40 -4.72 18.19 -9.74
CA SER A 40 -5.11 16.96 -9.06
C SER A 40 -6.56 16.65 -9.43
N SER A 41 -6.74 15.78 -10.42
CA SER A 41 -8.02 15.24 -10.85
C SER A 41 -8.52 14.17 -9.87
N ARG A 42 -8.60 14.48 -8.57
CA ARG A 42 -9.16 13.56 -7.56
C ARG A 42 -10.67 13.37 -7.76
N THR A 43 -11.38 14.40 -8.21
CA THR A 43 -12.86 14.40 -8.27
C THR A 43 -13.45 13.43 -9.31
N ALA A 44 -12.73 13.13 -10.40
CA ALA A 44 -13.18 12.19 -11.43
C ALA A 44 -12.81 10.72 -11.16
N LEU A 45 -11.81 10.47 -10.29
CA LEU A 45 -11.33 9.13 -9.96
C LEU A 45 -12.23 8.42 -8.93
N LEU A 46 -12.80 9.18 -7.97
CA LEU A 46 -13.61 8.64 -6.88
C LEU A 46 -14.84 7.85 -7.37
N PRO A 47 -15.69 8.32 -8.31
CA PRO A 47 -16.85 7.56 -8.75
C PRO A 47 -16.49 6.27 -9.50
N GLN A 48 -15.39 6.28 -10.25
CA GLN A 48 -14.91 5.11 -10.99
C GLN A 48 -14.31 4.07 -10.04
N SER A 49 -13.59 4.51 -9.00
CA SER A 49 -13.01 3.65 -7.97
C SER A 49 -14.09 2.93 -7.16
N GLN A 50 -15.13 3.65 -6.71
CA GLN A 50 -16.27 3.06 -6.01
C GLN A 50 -17.00 2.03 -6.88
N LYS A 51 -17.24 2.34 -8.16
CA LYS A 51 -17.87 1.38 -9.09
C LYS A 51 -17.05 0.10 -9.26
N LYS A 52 -15.71 0.20 -9.28
CA LYS A 52 -14.82 -0.97 -9.32
C LYS A 52 -14.91 -1.79 -8.04
N MET A 53 -14.88 -1.15 -6.88
CA MET A 53 -14.99 -1.82 -5.58
C MET A 53 -16.32 -2.56 -5.42
N GLU A 54 -17.44 -1.95 -5.83
CA GLU A 54 -18.73 -2.63 -5.84
C GLU A 54 -18.75 -3.81 -6.83
N GLY A 55 -17.99 -3.73 -7.92
CA GLY A 55 -17.76 -4.86 -8.82
C GLY A 55 -16.99 -6.00 -8.13
N TYR A 56 -15.92 -5.68 -7.39
CA TYR A 56 -15.13 -6.67 -6.66
C TYR A 56 -15.94 -7.32 -5.53
N LYS A 57 -16.69 -6.53 -4.75
CA LYS A 57 -17.56 -7.04 -3.68
C LYS A 57 -18.63 -8.02 -4.19
N LYS A 58 -19.08 -7.87 -5.43
CA LYS A 58 -20.10 -8.74 -6.03
C LYS A 58 -19.58 -10.09 -6.53
N VAL A 59 -18.31 -10.15 -6.95
CA VAL A 59 -17.75 -11.38 -7.53
C VAL A 59 -17.10 -12.28 -6.48
N GLY A 60 -16.60 -11.69 -5.39
CA GLY A 60 -15.97 -12.46 -4.32
C GLY A 60 -16.98 -13.05 -3.33
N ASN A 61 -16.53 -14.05 -2.57
CA ASN A 61 -17.37 -14.73 -1.58
C ASN A 61 -17.38 -13.89 -0.30
N ARG A 62 -18.48 -13.18 -0.06
CA ARG A 62 -18.68 -12.31 1.11
C ARG A 62 -19.89 -12.72 1.94
N GLU A 63 -20.46 -13.88 1.63
CA GLU A 63 -21.53 -14.51 2.40
C GLU A 63 -20.91 -15.35 3.51
N ASP A 64 -21.64 -15.54 4.61
CA ASP A 64 -21.26 -16.51 5.63
C ASP A 64 -21.61 -17.93 5.17
N ALA A 65 -20.89 -18.39 4.14
CA ALA A 65 -21.01 -19.72 3.58
C ALA A 65 -19.69 -20.12 2.88
N PRO A 66 -19.34 -21.42 2.88
CA PRO A 66 -18.21 -21.92 2.11
C PRO A 66 -18.26 -21.49 0.64
N PRO A 67 -17.11 -21.19 0.01
CA PRO A 67 -17.08 -20.75 -1.37
C PRO A 67 -17.59 -21.82 -2.32
N LYS A 68 -18.22 -21.38 -3.41
CA LYS A 68 -18.48 -22.25 -4.56
C LYS A 68 -17.16 -22.64 -5.21
N HIS A 69 -17.12 -23.84 -5.81
CA HIS A 69 -15.98 -24.33 -6.57
C HIS A 69 -15.93 -23.70 -7.97
N GLU A 70 -15.89 -22.38 -8.02
CA GLU A 70 -15.95 -21.56 -9.22
C GLU A 70 -14.84 -20.51 -9.22
N MET A 71 -14.44 -20.04 -10.40
CA MET A 71 -13.43 -18.99 -10.50
C MET A 71 -13.95 -17.66 -9.95
N VAL A 72 -13.20 -17.09 -9.02
CA VAL A 72 -13.38 -15.69 -8.59
C VAL A 72 -12.32 -14.84 -9.28
N TYR A 73 -12.75 -13.93 -10.15
CA TYR A 73 -11.87 -13.12 -10.97
C TYR A 73 -12.00 -11.63 -10.65
N PHE A 74 -10.92 -11.02 -10.18
CA PHE A 74 -10.84 -9.58 -9.90
C PHE A 74 -10.04 -8.86 -10.99
N PRO A 75 -10.69 -8.35 -12.05
CA PRO A 75 -9.99 -7.77 -13.19
C PRO A 75 -9.15 -6.56 -12.76
N GLY A 76 -7.84 -6.72 -12.93
CA GLY A 76 -6.84 -5.74 -12.59
C GLY A 76 -7.00 -5.24 -11.17
N LEU A 77 -7.09 -6.11 -10.16
CA LEU A 77 -7.09 -5.75 -8.72
C LEU A 77 -5.75 -5.18 -8.24
N MET A 78 -4.64 -5.54 -8.92
CA MET A 78 -3.27 -5.19 -8.51
C MET A 78 -2.62 -4.04 -9.29
N SER A 79 -3.32 -3.42 -10.24
CA SER A 79 -2.78 -2.28 -11.02
C SER A 79 -2.68 -0.97 -10.20
N GLU A 80 -1.82 -0.05 -10.58
CA GLU A 80 -1.65 1.25 -9.88
C GLU A 80 -2.80 2.25 -10.09
N LYS A 81 -3.80 1.93 -10.91
CA LYS A 81 -4.91 2.84 -11.31
C LYS A 81 -6.23 2.47 -10.63
N ARG A 82 -6.27 2.64 -9.30
CA ARG A 82 -7.45 2.44 -8.45
C ARG A 82 -7.39 3.35 -7.21
N SER A 83 -8.43 3.27 -6.40
CA SER A 83 -8.46 3.60 -4.97
C SER A 83 -9.46 2.66 -4.34
N PHE A 84 -9.18 2.17 -3.13
CA PHE A 84 -10.10 1.25 -2.43
C PHE A 84 -11.14 2.03 -1.62
N GLY A 85 -10.74 3.19 -1.07
CA GLY A 85 -11.60 4.18 -0.41
C GLY A 85 -12.06 3.81 1.00
N ASP A 86 -11.97 2.53 1.38
CA ASP A 86 -12.31 2.01 2.71
C ASP A 86 -11.00 1.52 3.37
N PHE A 87 -10.87 1.69 4.68
CA PHE A 87 -9.71 1.22 5.45
C PHE A 87 -9.53 -0.29 5.31
N ARG A 88 -10.63 -1.05 5.38
CA ARG A 88 -10.65 -2.50 5.19
C ARG A 88 -11.90 -2.92 4.44
N THR A 89 -11.77 -3.81 3.48
CA THR A 89 -12.89 -4.48 2.81
C THR A 89 -12.52 -5.91 2.50
N VAL A 90 -13.22 -6.87 3.11
CA VAL A 90 -13.09 -8.28 2.72
C VAL A 90 -13.66 -8.44 1.32
N LEU A 91 -12.86 -8.96 0.39
CA LEU A 91 -13.26 -9.20 -0.99
C LEU A 91 -13.70 -10.63 -1.21
N HIS A 92 -12.98 -11.61 -0.65
CA HIS A 92 -13.31 -13.02 -0.80
C HIS A 92 -12.79 -13.84 0.39
N THR A 93 -13.66 -14.65 0.98
CA THR A 93 -13.31 -15.64 1.98
C THR A 93 -13.39 -17.04 1.38
N GLY A 94 -12.25 -17.73 1.34
CA GLY A 94 -12.12 -19.12 0.90
C GLY A 94 -12.02 -20.08 2.07
N LEU A 95 -11.84 -21.38 1.77
CA LEU A 95 -11.69 -22.42 2.81
C LEU A 95 -10.38 -22.29 3.62
N TYR A 96 -9.34 -21.71 3.02
CA TYR A 96 -7.99 -21.67 3.59
C TYR A 96 -7.34 -20.29 3.56
N SER A 97 -8.03 -19.30 2.98
CA SER A 97 -7.47 -17.95 2.82
C SER A 97 -8.55 -16.90 2.66
N GLN A 98 -8.24 -15.66 3.01
CA GLN A 98 -9.12 -14.51 2.81
C GLN A 98 -8.38 -13.38 2.11
N ILE A 99 -8.99 -12.80 1.08
CA ILE A 99 -8.47 -11.65 0.33
C ILE A 99 -9.18 -10.39 0.82
N VAL A 100 -8.40 -9.41 1.24
CA VAL A 100 -8.89 -8.13 1.78
C VAL A 100 -8.18 -6.98 1.07
N ALA A 101 -8.92 -5.93 0.73
CA ALA A 101 -8.35 -4.68 0.23
C ALA A 101 -8.31 -3.63 1.36
N MET A 102 -7.23 -2.85 1.40
CA MET A 102 -7.02 -1.82 2.42
C MET A 102 -6.45 -0.54 1.83
N GLU A 103 -6.96 0.60 2.30
CA GLU A 103 -6.40 1.93 2.05
C GLU A 103 -6.09 2.60 3.39
N VAL A 104 -4.80 2.74 3.69
CA VAL A 104 -4.33 3.43 4.89
C VAL A 104 -4.09 4.90 4.55
N PRO A 105 -4.73 5.85 5.26
CA PRO A 105 -4.62 7.26 4.93
C PRO A 105 -3.18 7.78 5.11
N VAL A 106 -2.91 8.97 4.56
CA VAL A 106 -1.67 9.70 4.80
C VAL A 106 -1.51 9.95 6.30
N ASN A 107 -0.31 9.69 6.84
CA ASN A 107 -0.02 9.70 8.28
C ASN A 107 -0.84 8.68 9.11
N GLY A 108 -1.50 7.74 8.46
CA GLY A 108 -2.21 6.64 9.11
C GLY A 108 -1.32 5.41 9.32
N GLU A 109 -1.91 4.43 9.99
CA GLU A 109 -1.34 3.12 10.27
C GLU A 109 -2.42 2.04 10.23
N ILE A 110 -2.01 0.78 10.11
CA ILE A 110 -2.92 -0.37 10.20
C ILE A 110 -3.23 -0.71 11.66
N GLY A 111 -2.24 -0.61 12.55
CA GLY A 111 -2.33 -1.07 13.94
C GLY A 111 -1.13 -1.93 14.31
N ASP A 112 -0.85 -2.03 15.61
CA ASP A 112 0.12 -2.96 16.18
C ASP A 112 -0.58 -4.29 16.49
N GLU A 113 -0.46 -5.25 15.57
CA GLU A 113 -1.29 -6.46 15.54
C GLU A 113 -0.46 -7.73 15.75
N VAL A 114 -1.11 -8.76 16.29
CA VAL A 114 -0.63 -10.14 16.37
C VAL A 114 -1.81 -11.06 16.09
N HIS A 115 -1.74 -11.82 14.99
CA HIS A 115 -2.78 -12.79 14.62
C HIS A 115 -2.27 -14.23 14.71
N LEU A 116 -3.19 -15.18 14.87
CA LEU A 116 -2.87 -16.62 14.87
C LEU A 116 -2.78 -17.23 13.47
N VAL A 117 -2.88 -16.39 12.43
CA VAL A 117 -2.86 -16.76 11.01
C VAL A 117 -1.65 -16.12 10.32
N ASP A 118 -1.22 -16.72 9.21
CA ASP A 118 -0.24 -16.06 8.34
C ASP A 118 -0.90 -14.90 7.59
N GLN A 119 -0.18 -13.80 7.39
CA GLN A 119 -0.63 -12.66 6.61
C GLN A 119 0.40 -12.28 5.52
N ILE A 120 -0.08 -12.09 4.30
CA ILE A 120 0.73 -11.69 3.15
C ILE A 120 0.20 -10.36 2.62
N LEU A 121 1.00 -9.31 2.69
CA LEU A 121 0.63 -7.96 2.26
C LEU A 121 1.31 -7.64 0.93
N LEU A 122 0.51 -7.33 -0.08
CA LEU A 122 0.94 -6.98 -1.43
C LEU A 122 0.64 -5.51 -1.69
N PHE A 123 1.68 -4.68 -1.73
CA PHE A 123 1.52 -3.23 -1.84
C PHE A 123 1.26 -2.82 -3.30
N THR A 124 0.17 -2.10 -3.52
CA THR A 124 -0.28 -1.69 -4.86
C THR A 124 -0.10 -0.21 -5.16
N SER A 125 0.00 0.64 -4.13
CA SER A 125 0.22 2.08 -4.27
C SER A 125 0.77 2.67 -2.97
N GLY A 126 1.41 3.84 -3.06
CA GLY A 126 1.95 4.55 -1.91
C GLY A 126 3.30 4.00 -1.42
N ARG A 127 3.73 4.50 -0.26
CA ARG A 127 4.94 4.08 0.44
C ARG A 127 4.63 3.96 1.94
N GLY A 128 5.34 3.08 2.62
CA GLY A 128 5.16 2.83 4.04
C GLY A 128 6.43 2.36 4.73
N LEU A 129 6.35 2.25 6.05
CA LEU A 129 7.32 1.57 6.89
C LEU A 129 6.63 0.36 7.51
N ALA A 130 7.16 -0.82 7.20
CA ALA A 130 6.78 -2.07 7.85
C ALA A 130 7.71 -2.30 9.04
N THR A 131 7.14 -2.64 10.19
CA THR A 131 7.86 -3.13 11.37
C THR A 131 7.34 -4.52 11.66
N VAL A 132 8.18 -5.56 11.52
CA VAL A 132 7.79 -6.96 11.75
C VAL A 132 8.81 -7.59 12.69
N ALA A 133 8.36 -8.11 13.84
CA ALA A 133 9.23 -8.62 14.90
C ALA A 133 10.36 -7.64 15.27
N GLY A 134 10.04 -6.34 15.34
CA GLY A 134 10.99 -5.26 15.62
C GLY A 134 11.97 -4.93 14.48
N LYS A 135 11.89 -5.59 13.32
CA LYS A 135 12.69 -5.24 12.13
C LYS A 135 11.93 -4.27 11.25
N GLU A 136 12.56 -3.16 10.93
CA GLU A 136 12.02 -2.14 10.04
C GLU A 136 12.42 -2.37 8.57
N GLN A 137 11.50 -2.06 7.65
CA GLN A 137 11.69 -2.11 6.21
C GLN A 137 10.79 -1.08 5.51
N GLU A 138 11.37 -0.21 4.66
CA GLU A 138 10.56 0.62 3.77
C GLU A 138 9.91 -0.25 2.69
N VAL A 139 8.64 0.02 2.41
CA VAL A 139 7.83 -0.71 1.41
C VAL A 139 7.19 0.28 0.43
N ALA A 140 7.01 -0.15 -0.81
CA ALA A 140 6.37 0.61 -1.87
C ALA A 140 5.56 -0.29 -2.80
N ALA A 141 4.85 0.31 -3.76
CA ALA A 141 4.12 -0.44 -4.79
C ALA A 141 5.00 -1.48 -5.49
N GLY A 142 4.52 -2.72 -5.55
CA GLY A 142 5.24 -3.87 -6.11
C GLY A 142 5.96 -4.74 -5.07
N ASP A 143 6.12 -4.25 -3.84
CA ASP A 143 6.71 -5.03 -2.75
C ASP A 143 5.70 -6.00 -2.13
N VAL A 144 6.22 -7.05 -1.50
CA VAL A 144 5.45 -8.03 -0.73
C VAL A 144 6.10 -8.24 0.63
N VAL A 145 5.29 -8.23 1.68
CA VAL A 145 5.70 -8.59 3.04
C VAL A 145 4.91 -9.81 3.49
N VAL A 146 5.60 -10.77 4.09
CA VAL A 146 4.99 -11.95 4.72
C VAL A 146 5.19 -11.84 6.21
N VAL A 147 4.10 -11.97 6.96
CA VAL A 147 4.05 -11.97 8.42
C VAL A 147 3.58 -13.36 8.86
N PRO A 148 4.47 -14.18 9.44
CA PRO A 148 4.07 -15.48 9.98
C PRO A 148 3.14 -15.35 11.19
N ALA A 149 2.28 -16.34 11.39
CA ALA A 149 1.39 -16.44 12.55
C ALA A 149 2.13 -16.22 13.88
N GLY A 150 1.51 -15.49 14.80
CA GLY A 150 2.04 -15.13 16.11
C GLY A 150 3.13 -14.05 16.08
N THR A 151 3.37 -13.41 14.93
CA THR A 151 4.39 -12.36 14.79
C THR A 151 3.77 -10.98 14.93
N GLN A 152 4.33 -10.18 15.84
CA GLN A 152 3.98 -8.76 15.97
C GLN A 152 4.37 -7.98 14.72
N HIS A 153 3.46 -7.15 14.24
CA HIS A 153 3.65 -6.37 13.02
C HIS A 153 2.86 -5.06 13.04
N GLN A 154 3.40 -4.05 12.36
CA GLN A 154 2.76 -2.76 12.16
C GLN A 154 3.17 -2.17 10.81
N PHE A 155 2.24 -1.48 10.17
CA PHE A 155 2.47 -0.79 8.89
C PHE A 155 2.00 0.65 9.00
N VAL A 156 2.89 1.58 8.71
CA VAL A 156 2.61 3.03 8.79
C VAL A 156 2.87 3.68 7.45
N THR A 157 1.97 4.55 7.00
CA THR A 157 2.14 5.29 5.75
C THR A 157 3.36 6.23 5.81
N ARG A 158 4.05 6.37 4.69
CA ARG A 158 5.19 7.29 4.51
C ARG A 158 5.01 8.10 3.23
N GLY A 159 4.98 9.43 3.35
CA GLY A 159 4.83 10.35 2.22
C GLY A 159 3.42 10.91 2.07
N GLU A 160 3.13 11.44 0.88
CA GLU A 160 1.94 12.29 0.64
C GLU A 160 0.77 11.56 -0.06
N GLN A 161 0.86 10.22 -0.15
CA GLN A 161 -0.15 9.37 -0.76
C GLN A 161 -0.59 8.30 0.23
N PRO A 162 -1.87 7.87 0.20
CA PRO A 162 -2.32 6.69 0.94
C PRO A 162 -1.49 5.46 0.59
N LEU A 163 -1.33 4.56 1.54
CA LEU A 163 -0.78 3.23 1.31
C LEU A 163 -1.93 2.30 0.94
N GLU A 164 -1.93 1.79 -0.29
CA GLU A 164 -2.95 0.85 -0.77
C GLU A 164 -2.33 -0.52 -0.94
N LEU A 165 -3.02 -1.55 -0.43
CA LEU A 165 -2.55 -2.92 -0.51
C LEU A 165 -3.71 -3.91 -0.59
N ILE A 166 -3.39 -5.10 -1.09
CA ILE A 166 -4.18 -6.31 -0.88
C ILE A 166 -3.48 -7.12 0.19
N THR A 167 -4.22 -7.63 1.16
CA THR A 167 -3.71 -8.59 2.13
C THR A 167 -4.41 -9.94 1.96
N VAL A 168 -3.65 -11.01 2.15
CA VAL A 168 -4.14 -12.38 2.20
C VAL A 168 -3.89 -12.93 3.59
N TYR A 169 -4.95 -13.28 4.30
CA TYR A 169 -4.87 -14.04 5.55
C TYR A 169 -4.99 -15.54 5.24
N SER A 170 -4.28 -16.39 5.97
CA SER A 170 -4.41 -17.85 5.87
C SER A 170 -4.29 -18.52 7.26
N PRO A 171 -5.38 -19.06 7.84
CA PRO A 171 -6.79 -19.01 7.39
C PRO A 171 -7.41 -17.59 7.44
N ALA A 172 -8.73 -17.47 7.23
CA ALA A 172 -9.43 -16.18 7.29
C ALA A 172 -9.36 -15.54 8.68
N GLU A 173 -9.31 -14.21 8.73
CA GLU A 173 -9.27 -13.44 9.99
C GLU A 173 -10.62 -12.73 10.27
N HIS A 174 -11.20 -12.11 9.25
CA HIS A 174 -12.35 -11.21 9.40
C HIS A 174 -13.67 -11.86 8.98
N LEU A 175 -14.79 -11.24 9.38
CA LEU A 175 -16.13 -11.63 8.91
C LEU A 175 -16.24 -11.41 7.39
N PRO A 176 -16.87 -12.32 6.59
CA PRO A 176 -16.84 -12.24 5.12
C PRO A 176 -17.46 -10.96 4.56
N SER A 177 -18.44 -10.38 5.27
CA SER A 177 -19.14 -9.16 4.88
C SER A 177 -18.44 -7.87 5.30
N SER A 178 -17.30 -7.93 6.01
CA SER A 178 -16.70 -6.77 6.65
C SER A 178 -16.27 -5.67 5.68
N VAL A 179 -16.60 -4.44 6.08
CA VAL A 179 -16.25 -3.17 5.45
C VAL A 179 -16.08 -2.15 6.57
N HIS A 180 -14.86 -1.65 6.75
CA HIS A 180 -14.55 -0.61 7.72
C HIS A 180 -14.11 0.64 6.98
N LYS A 181 -14.82 1.76 7.19
CA LYS A 181 -14.53 3.02 6.48
C LYS A 181 -13.26 3.68 6.98
N ASN A 182 -12.94 3.48 8.25
CA ASN A 182 -11.78 4.03 8.93
C ASN A 182 -11.24 2.98 9.92
N LYS A 183 -10.09 3.30 10.52
CA LYS A 183 -9.43 2.42 11.48
C LYS A 183 -10.27 2.24 12.73
N GLU A 184 -10.88 3.31 13.23
CA GLU A 184 -11.66 3.31 14.46
C GLU A 184 -12.87 2.36 14.39
N GLU A 185 -13.54 2.29 13.23
CA GLU A 185 -14.58 1.31 12.96
C GLU A 185 -14.05 -0.13 12.99
N GLY A 186 -12.86 -0.36 12.44
CA GLY A 186 -12.24 -1.68 12.43
C GLY A 186 -11.80 -2.14 13.80
N ASP A 187 -11.04 -1.31 14.52
CA ASP A 187 -10.61 -1.58 15.89
C ASP A 187 -11.81 -1.89 16.79
N LYS A 188 -12.89 -1.10 16.66
CA LYS A 188 -14.11 -1.32 17.44
C LYS A 188 -14.79 -2.63 17.10
N ALA A 189 -14.87 -2.98 15.82
CA ALA A 189 -15.52 -4.22 15.39
C ALA A 189 -14.75 -5.47 15.88
N GLU A 190 -13.43 -5.39 15.94
CA GLU A 190 -12.57 -6.42 16.52
C GLU A 190 -12.73 -6.48 18.05
N GLU A 191 -12.70 -5.34 18.75
CA GLU A 191 -12.90 -5.28 20.21
C GLU A 191 -14.27 -5.82 20.65
N ASP A 192 -15.32 -5.49 19.89
CA ASP A 192 -16.68 -5.96 20.14
C ASP A 192 -16.90 -7.43 19.71
N GLY A 193 -15.91 -8.07 19.06
CA GLY A 193 -15.98 -9.46 18.58
C GLY A 193 -16.99 -9.68 17.45
N VAL A 194 -17.29 -8.63 16.67
CA VAL A 194 -18.25 -8.69 15.56
C VAL A 194 -17.59 -8.86 14.18
N ASP A 195 -16.26 -8.73 14.11
CA ASP A 195 -15.45 -8.96 12.91
C ASP A 195 -14.61 -10.24 13.01
N GLU A 196 -15.27 -11.37 13.27
CA GLU A 196 -14.61 -12.68 13.35
C GLU A 196 -14.83 -13.52 12.10
N ALA A 197 -13.79 -14.24 11.67
CA ALA A 197 -13.92 -15.25 10.64
C ALA A 197 -14.92 -16.36 11.05
N PRO A 198 -15.71 -16.87 10.09
CA PRO A 198 -16.68 -17.90 10.40
C PRO A 198 -15.96 -19.23 10.61
N GLY A 199 -16.48 -20.07 11.51
CA GLY A 199 -15.80 -21.30 11.93
C GLY A 199 -15.46 -22.26 10.78
N TRP A 200 -16.23 -22.25 9.67
CA TRP A 200 -15.92 -23.08 8.50
C TRP A 200 -14.64 -22.63 7.76
N ALA A 201 -14.26 -21.35 7.85
CA ALA A 201 -13.08 -20.78 7.21
C ALA A 201 -11.79 -20.98 8.04
N LEU A 202 -11.93 -21.49 9.27
CA LEU A 202 -10.82 -21.82 10.18
C LEU A 202 -10.45 -23.31 10.13
N ARG A 203 -11.20 -24.12 9.37
CA ARG A 203 -11.02 -25.57 9.28
C ARG A 203 -9.77 -25.94 8.50
N GLY A 204 -9.10 -26.99 8.98
CA GLY A 204 -7.96 -27.59 8.28
C GLY A 204 -8.36 -28.40 7.05
N LYS A 205 -7.35 -28.86 6.32
CA LYS A 205 -7.52 -29.70 5.13
C LYS A 205 -8.38 -30.95 5.38
N GLU A 206 -8.00 -31.75 6.38
CA GLU A 206 -8.64 -33.04 6.69
C GLU A 206 -10.14 -32.90 6.99
N GLU A 207 -10.51 -31.88 7.76
CA GLU A 207 -11.92 -31.61 8.08
C GLU A 207 -12.71 -31.22 6.82
N ASN A 208 -12.16 -30.32 6.00
CA ASN A 208 -12.83 -29.90 4.76
C ASN A 208 -12.95 -31.03 3.72
N GLU A 209 -12.00 -31.97 3.69
CA GLU A 209 -12.10 -33.20 2.87
C GLU A 209 -13.18 -34.14 3.39
N LYS A 210 -13.25 -34.34 4.71
CA LYS A 210 -14.28 -35.17 5.35
C LYS A 210 -15.69 -34.63 5.13
N GLU A 211 -15.85 -33.31 5.15
CA GLU A 211 -17.12 -32.62 4.85
C GLU A 211 -17.44 -32.62 3.34
N GLY A 212 -16.54 -33.12 2.48
CA GLY A 212 -16.71 -33.16 1.03
C GLY A 212 -16.63 -31.80 0.35
N LEU A 213 -16.14 -30.78 1.07
CA LEU A 213 -15.89 -29.42 0.59
C LEU A 213 -14.60 -29.34 -0.22
N VAL A 214 -13.70 -30.32 -0.09
CA VAL A 214 -12.55 -30.49 -0.97
C VAL A 214 -12.55 -31.92 -1.49
N ARG A 215 -12.35 -32.07 -2.80
CA ARG A 215 -12.34 -33.38 -3.47
C ARG A 215 -10.96 -33.62 -4.07
N GLU A 216 -10.27 -34.66 -3.60
CA GLU A 216 -8.95 -35.05 -4.13
C GLU A 216 -9.02 -35.56 -5.59
N SER A 217 -10.18 -36.06 -6.02
CA SER A 217 -10.34 -36.63 -7.37
C SER A 217 -11.65 -36.16 -8.03
N GLY A 218 -11.51 -35.34 -9.07
CA GLY A 218 -12.61 -34.94 -9.94
C GLY A 218 -12.08 -34.11 -11.10
N LYS A 219 -11.99 -34.72 -12.27
CA LYS A 219 -11.62 -34.05 -13.53
C LYS A 219 -12.46 -32.78 -13.71
N TYR A 220 -11.76 -31.70 -14.08
CA TYR A 220 -12.32 -30.41 -14.49
C TYR A 220 -13.43 -30.56 -15.54
#